data_AF-M0R2I3-F1
#
_entry.id   AF-M0R2I3-F1
#
_cell.length_a   1.000
_cell.length_b   1.000
_cell.length_c   1.000
_cell.angle_alpha   90.00
_cell.angle_beta   90.00
_cell.angle_gamma   90.00
#
_symmetry.space_group_name_H-M   'P 1'
#
loop_
_entity.id
_entity.type
_entity.pdbx_description
1 polymer ?
#
loop_
_entity_poly.entity_id
_entity_poly.type
_entity_poly.pdbx_seq_one_letter_code
_entity_poly.pdbx_strand_id
1 'polypeptide(L)'
;MRLGAQRPASVWSGGGAERGITLYKVVDCPVCKQQCFSKDIVENYFMRDSGSKAATDAQDANQCCTSCEDNAPATSYCVECSEPLCETCVEAHQRVKYTKDHTVRSTGPAKSRDGERTVYCNVHKHEPLVLFCESCDTLTCRDCQLNAHKDHQYQFLEDAVR
;
A
#
# COMPACT_ATOMS: atom_id res chain seq x y z
N MET A 1 10.58 -3.45 -39.38
CA MET A 1 9.85 -4.73 -39.56
C MET A 1 8.63 -4.69 -38.65
N ARG A 2 7.43 -4.60 -39.23
CA ARG A 2 6.16 -4.52 -38.51
C ARG A 2 5.72 -5.94 -38.14
N LEU A 3 5.60 -6.23 -36.85
CA LEU A 3 4.93 -7.46 -36.40
C LEU A 3 3.46 -7.10 -36.12
N GLY A 4 2.60 -7.51 -37.04
CA GLY A 4 1.16 -7.44 -36.88
C GLY A 4 0.69 -8.56 -35.95
N ALA A 5 0.12 -8.20 -34.80
CA ALA A 5 -0.68 -9.12 -34.02
C ALA A 5 -2.08 -9.18 -34.65
N GLN A 6 -2.38 -10.33 -35.24
CA GLN A 6 -3.66 -10.67 -35.84
C GLN A 6 -4.76 -10.57 -34.76
N ARG A 7 -5.76 -9.72 -34.99
CA ARG A 7 -6.98 -9.64 -34.17
C ARG A 7 -7.81 -10.92 -34.35
N PRO A 8 -8.40 -11.54 -33.30
CA PRO A 8 -9.52 -12.43 -33.53
C PRO A 8 -10.72 -11.56 -33.94
N ALA A 9 -11.30 -11.88 -35.09
CA ALA A 9 -12.58 -11.34 -35.52
C ALA A 9 -13.69 -12.00 -34.69
N SER A 10 -14.45 -11.21 -33.94
CA SER A 10 -15.79 -11.61 -33.49
C SER A 10 -16.81 -10.68 -34.13
N VAL A 11 -17.25 -11.08 -35.31
CA VAL A 11 -18.55 -10.68 -35.85
C VAL A 11 -19.62 -11.33 -34.99
N TRP A 12 -20.55 -10.56 -34.42
CA TRP A 12 -21.89 -11.08 -34.20
C TRP A 12 -22.93 -9.96 -34.41
N SER A 13 -23.64 -10.09 -35.52
CA SER A 13 -24.89 -9.41 -35.80
C SER A 13 -26.03 -10.24 -35.22
N GLY A 14 -26.82 -9.65 -34.31
CA GLY A 14 -28.20 -10.04 -34.02
C GLY A 14 -28.47 -11.29 -33.15
N GLY A 15 -29.33 -11.09 -32.14
CA GLY A 15 -30.43 -12.00 -31.80
C GLY A 15 -30.17 -13.24 -30.93
N GLY A 16 -30.49 -13.13 -29.64
CA GLY A 16 -31.18 -14.15 -28.84
C GLY A 16 -30.37 -15.32 -28.23
N ALA A 17 -30.83 -15.74 -27.04
CA ALA A 17 -30.52 -16.97 -26.29
C ALA A 17 -29.29 -16.98 -25.34
N GLU A 18 -29.55 -16.47 -24.13
CA GLU A 18 -29.33 -17.12 -22.83
C GLU A 18 -28.22 -18.19 -22.71
N ARG A 19 -27.05 -17.81 -22.20
CA ARG A 19 -26.19 -18.63 -21.31
C ARG A 19 -25.45 -17.68 -20.36
N GLY A 20 -25.42 -18.00 -19.07
CA GLY A 20 -24.83 -17.16 -18.04
C GLY A 20 -23.34 -16.90 -18.28
N ILE A 21 -22.99 -15.66 -18.59
CA ILE A 21 -21.61 -15.19 -18.70
C ILE A 21 -21.44 -14.07 -17.67
N THR A 22 -20.44 -14.20 -16.83
CA THR A 22 -20.11 -13.28 -15.73
C THR A 22 -20.05 -11.83 -16.24
N LEU A 23 -20.81 -10.94 -15.58
CA LEU A 23 -21.17 -9.56 -15.97
C LEU A 23 -20.00 -8.55 -15.91
N TYR A 24 -18.84 -8.86 -16.48
CA TYR A 24 -17.74 -7.88 -16.53
C TYR A 24 -17.98 -6.89 -17.67
N LYS A 25 -18.03 -5.60 -17.35
CA LYS A 25 -18.28 -4.53 -18.32
C LYS A 25 -17.04 -4.30 -19.18
N VAL A 26 -17.24 -4.07 -20.47
CA VAL A 26 -16.19 -3.59 -21.38
C VAL A 26 -16.06 -2.07 -21.20
N VAL A 27 -14.83 -1.59 -21.08
CA VAL A 27 -14.48 -0.18 -20.91
C VAL A 27 -13.53 0.23 -22.03
N ASP A 28 -13.73 1.42 -22.59
CA ASP A 28 -12.85 2.01 -23.60
C ASP A 28 -11.83 2.93 -22.94
N CYS A 29 -10.55 2.76 -23.28
CA CYS A 29 -9.53 3.73 -22.87
C CYS A 29 -9.88 5.12 -23.45
N PRO A 30 -9.95 6.19 -22.63
CA PRO A 30 -10.41 7.49 -23.10
C PRO A 30 -9.49 8.12 -24.17
N VAL A 31 -8.22 7.73 -24.19
CA VAL A 31 -7.18 8.28 -25.09
C VAL A 31 -7.04 7.44 -26.37
N CYS A 32 -6.69 6.15 -26.24
CA CYS A 32 -6.41 5.30 -27.41
C CYS A 32 -7.62 4.54 -27.95
N LYS A 33 -8.78 4.60 -27.27
CA LYS A 33 -10.03 3.90 -27.63
C LYS A 33 -9.92 2.37 -27.70
N GLN A 34 -8.88 1.81 -27.11
CA GLN A 34 -8.74 0.37 -26.97
C GLN A 34 -9.73 -0.17 -25.94
N GLN A 35 -10.42 -1.25 -26.28
CA GLN A 35 -11.34 -1.97 -25.40
C GLN A 35 -10.57 -2.87 -24.43
N CYS A 36 -10.95 -2.84 -23.16
CA CYS A 36 -10.49 -3.75 -22.11
C CYS A 36 -11.65 -4.13 -21.17
N PHE A 37 -11.50 -5.21 -20.39
CA PHE A 37 -12.50 -5.60 -19.40
C PHE A 37 -12.27 -4.88 -18.07
N SER A 38 -13.35 -4.54 -17.38
CA SER A 38 -13.29 -3.86 -16.09
C SER A 38 -12.49 -4.60 -15.01
N LYS A 39 -12.35 -5.93 -15.12
CA LYS A 39 -11.55 -6.76 -14.21
C LYS A 39 -10.03 -6.64 -14.43
N ASP A 40 -9.62 -6.21 -15.62
CA ASP A 40 -8.21 -6.09 -16.01
C ASP A 40 -7.68 -4.67 -15.72
N ILE A 41 -8.55 -3.78 -15.26
CA ILE A 41 -8.21 -2.43 -14.83
C ILE A 41 -7.84 -2.48 -13.34
N VAL A 42 -6.56 -2.29 -13.05
CA VAL A 42 -6.05 -2.20 -11.68
C VAL A 42 -5.89 -0.75 -11.23
N GLU A 43 -6.02 -0.52 -9.93
CA GLU A 43 -5.74 0.79 -9.35
C GLU A 43 -4.28 1.19 -9.58
N ASN A 44 -4.06 2.49 -9.79
CA ASN A 44 -2.72 3.02 -9.90
C ASN A 44 -2.09 3.17 -8.50
N TYR A 45 -1.39 2.13 -8.05
CA TYR A 45 -0.71 2.12 -6.74
C TYR A 45 0.42 3.16 -6.64
N PHE A 46 0.94 3.71 -7.75
CA PHE A 46 1.90 4.82 -7.70
C PHE A 46 1.26 6.10 -7.14
N MET A 47 -0.05 6.30 -7.34
CA MET A 47 -0.74 7.55 -6.94
C MET A 47 -1.25 7.57 -5.49
N ARG A 48 -1.20 6.45 -4.76
CA ARG A 48 -1.70 6.36 -3.37
C ARG A 48 -0.94 7.24 -2.35
N ASP A 49 0.18 7.84 -2.72
CA ASP A 49 0.96 8.74 -1.84
C ASP A 49 0.34 10.13 -1.72
N SER A 50 -0.41 10.56 -2.75
CA SER A 50 -0.87 11.94 -2.86
C SER A 50 -2.20 12.21 -2.15
N GLY A 51 -2.80 11.20 -1.50
CA GLY A 51 -4.24 11.17 -1.25
C GLY A 51 -4.70 10.52 0.05
N SER A 52 -3.95 10.63 1.14
CA SER A 52 -4.47 10.36 2.48
C SER A 52 -3.79 11.19 3.58
N LYS A 53 -3.47 12.45 3.28
CA LYS A 53 -3.74 13.52 4.26
C LYS A 53 -5.22 13.88 4.11
N ALA A 54 -6.09 13.03 4.65
CA ALA A 54 -7.40 13.52 5.06
C ALA A 54 -7.11 14.71 5.97
N ALA A 55 -7.69 15.86 5.61
CA ALA A 55 -7.61 17.09 6.36
C ALA A 55 -8.21 16.87 7.75
N THR A 56 -7.37 16.44 8.69
CA THR A 56 -7.54 16.66 10.12
C THR A 56 -6.19 17.11 10.62
N ASP A 57 -6.13 18.41 10.90
CA ASP A 57 -5.11 19.14 11.62
C ASP A 57 -3.73 19.22 10.95
N ALA A 58 -3.65 20.20 10.03
CA ALA A 58 -2.48 21.05 9.91
C ALA A 58 -2.23 21.85 11.21
N GLN A 59 -2.10 21.16 12.35
CA GLN A 59 -1.48 21.72 13.53
C GLN A 59 -0.03 21.24 13.56
N ASP A 60 0.81 22.20 13.18
CA ASP A 60 2.06 22.47 13.86
C ASP A 60 3.27 21.61 13.46
N ALA A 61 3.76 21.89 12.24
CA ALA A 61 5.13 21.57 11.85
C ALA A 61 6.19 22.37 12.65
N ASN A 62 5.82 23.02 13.75
CA ASN A 62 6.68 23.83 14.60
C ASN A 62 6.58 23.45 16.10
N GLN A 63 6.12 22.23 16.42
CA GLN A 63 6.16 21.75 17.80
C GLN A 63 7.61 21.54 18.26
N CYS A 64 7.97 22.10 19.41
CA CYS A 64 9.26 21.90 20.07
C CYS A 64 9.13 20.81 21.12
N CYS A 65 10.23 20.09 21.35
CA CYS A 65 10.36 19.14 22.42
C CYS A 65 10.20 19.86 23.77
N THR A 66 9.31 19.35 24.61
CA THR A 66 9.03 19.91 25.95
C THR A 66 9.88 19.28 27.05
N SER A 67 10.57 18.19 26.73
CA SER A 67 11.35 17.38 27.70
C SER A 67 12.86 17.63 27.62
N CYS A 68 13.30 18.62 26.82
CA CYS A 68 14.69 19.09 26.76
C CYS A 68 14.80 20.61 26.97
N GLU A 69 15.95 21.07 27.44
CA GLU A 69 16.23 22.50 27.63
C GLU A 69 16.49 23.25 26.31
N ASP A 70 16.83 22.51 25.24
CA ASP A 70 17.24 23.06 23.95
C ASP A 70 16.08 23.52 23.06
N ASN A 71 14.82 23.31 23.47
CA ASN A 71 13.61 23.55 22.65
C ASN A 71 13.75 23.01 21.21
N ALA A 72 14.45 21.88 21.07
CA ALA A 72 14.73 21.27 19.78
C ALA A 72 13.42 20.92 19.06
N PRO A 73 13.38 20.94 17.71
CA PRO A 73 12.18 20.57 16.98
C PRO A 73 11.76 19.13 17.33
N ALA A 74 10.49 18.96 17.65
CA ALA A 74 9.94 17.66 17.96
C ALA A 74 9.88 16.81 16.70
N THR A 75 10.54 15.66 16.74
CA THR A 75 10.54 14.68 15.65
C THR A 75 9.48 13.61 15.83
N SER A 76 9.00 13.45 17.07
CA SER A 76 8.08 12.40 17.47
C SER A 76 7.14 12.86 18.59
N TYR A 77 6.10 12.07 18.85
CA TYR A 77 5.10 12.28 19.89
C TYR A 77 4.84 10.98 20.64
N CYS A 78 4.93 11.01 21.98
CA CYS A 78 4.58 9.88 22.82
C CYS A 78 3.09 9.91 23.16
N VAL A 79 2.36 8.82 22.89
CA VAL A 79 0.91 8.75 23.09
C VAL A 79 0.56 8.76 24.58
N GLU A 80 1.28 7.97 25.37
CA GLU A 80 1.00 7.75 26.80
C GLU A 80 1.39 8.97 27.64
N CYS A 81 2.45 9.69 27.25
CA CYS A 81 2.86 10.93 27.91
C CYS A 81 2.13 12.16 27.35
N SER A 82 1.55 12.05 26.16
CA SER A 82 0.98 13.17 25.41
C SER A 82 1.96 14.33 25.22
N GLU A 83 3.24 13.99 24.99
CA GLU A 83 4.34 14.95 24.90
C GLU A 83 5.08 14.85 23.55
N PRO A 84 5.41 15.99 22.92
CA PRO A 84 6.31 16.06 21.77
C PRO A 84 7.77 15.89 22.21
N LEU A 85 8.50 15.00 21.54
CA LEU A 85 9.88 14.64 21.85
C LEU A 85 10.79 14.87 20.63
N CYS A 86 11.98 15.44 20.87
CA CYS A 86 13.07 15.42 19.89
C CYS A 86 13.73 14.04 19.86
N GLU A 87 14.58 13.79 18.86
CA GLU A 87 15.26 12.51 18.64
C GLU A 87 16.00 12.02 19.91
N THR A 88 16.77 12.91 20.56
CA THR A 88 17.49 12.59 21.80
C THR A 88 16.56 12.23 22.96
N CYS A 89 15.42 12.93 23.08
CA CYS A 89 14.44 12.64 24.11
C CYS A 89 13.73 11.31 23.86
N VAL A 90 13.48 10.92 22.61
CA VAL A 90 12.93 9.60 22.27
C VAL A 90 13.88 8.48 22.72
N GLU A 91 15.18 8.62 22.45
CA GLU A 91 16.18 7.62 22.88
C GLU A 91 16.24 7.49 24.40
N ALA A 92 16.19 8.61 25.12
CA ALA A 92 16.12 8.60 26.57
C ALA A 92 14.81 7.95 27.07
N HIS A 93 13.68 8.29 26.43
CA HIS A 93 12.34 7.76 26.75
C HIS A 93 12.29 6.24 26.62
N GLN A 94 12.94 5.69 25.59
CA GLN A 94 13.01 4.26 25.35
C GLN A 94 13.97 3.52 26.29
N ARG A 95 14.92 4.22 26.90
CA ARG A 95 15.88 3.65 27.87
C ARG A 95 15.32 3.62 29.30
N VAL A 96 14.42 4.54 29.64
CA VAL A 96 13.88 4.63 31.00
C VAL A 96 12.86 3.54 31.25
N LYS A 97 13.02 2.81 32.38
CA LYS A 97 12.25 1.59 32.71
C LYS A 97 10.73 1.74 32.63
N TYR A 98 10.21 2.94 32.89
CA TYR A 98 8.78 3.23 32.93
C TYR A 98 8.19 3.64 31.58
N THR A 99 9.00 4.23 30.71
CA THR A 99 8.56 4.83 29.44
C THR A 99 9.02 4.04 28.23
N LYS A 100 9.84 3.00 28.43
CA LYS A 100 10.40 2.16 27.36
C LYS A 100 9.36 1.46 26.49
N ASP A 101 8.21 1.14 27.07
CA ASP A 101 7.12 0.42 26.40
C ASP A 101 6.04 1.39 25.87
N HIS A 102 6.29 2.71 25.92
CA HIS A 102 5.38 3.71 25.38
C HIS A 102 5.42 3.75 23.85
N THR A 103 4.27 4.02 23.26
CA THR A 103 4.07 4.18 21.83
C THR A 103 4.52 5.58 21.39
N VAL A 104 5.65 5.65 20.68
CA VAL A 104 6.17 6.89 20.10
C VAL A 104 5.91 6.93 18.59
N ARG A 105 5.20 7.96 18.13
CA ARG A 105 4.86 8.20 16.71
C ARG A 105 5.73 9.31 16.15
N SER A 106 6.36 9.12 15.00
CA SER A 106 7.13 10.19 14.35
C SER A 106 6.20 11.28 13.80
N THR A 107 6.48 12.55 14.13
CA THR A 107 5.71 13.75 13.73
C THR A 107 6.47 14.66 12.75
N GLY A 108 7.76 14.41 12.53
CA GLY A 108 8.54 15.15 11.54
C GLY A 108 7.96 14.99 10.12
N PRO A 109 8.24 15.94 9.19
CA PRO A 109 7.99 15.68 7.78
C PRO A 109 8.70 14.36 7.51
N ALA A 110 7.95 13.37 7.03
CA ALA A 110 8.52 12.11 6.61
C ALA A 110 9.70 12.49 5.72
N LYS A 111 10.92 12.42 6.27
CA LYS A 111 12.05 12.02 5.46
C LYS A 111 11.54 10.69 5.00
N SER A 112 11.01 10.66 3.78
CA SER A 112 10.84 9.44 3.02
C SER A 112 12.24 8.85 2.92
N ARG A 113 12.73 8.26 4.03
CA ARG A 113 13.31 6.95 3.96
C ARG A 113 12.34 6.23 3.07
N ASP A 114 12.87 5.76 1.95
CA ASP A 114 12.33 4.77 1.06
C ASP A 114 11.73 3.62 1.89
N GLY A 115 10.60 3.92 2.51
CA GLY A 115 9.90 3.15 3.50
C GLY A 115 8.83 2.54 2.68
N GLU A 116 9.14 1.34 2.19
CA GLU A 116 8.25 0.43 1.49
C GLU A 116 6.80 0.88 1.61
N ARG A 117 6.26 1.38 0.50
CA ARG A 117 4.85 1.74 0.37
C ARG A 117 4.06 0.46 0.54
N THR A 118 3.81 0.10 1.78
CA THR A 118 3.30 -1.21 2.16
C THR A 118 1.86 -1.30 1.65
N VAL A 119 1.61 -2.22 0.73
CA VAL A 119 0.27 -2.48 0.21
C VAL A 119 -0.33 -3.62 1.04
N TYR A 120 -1.55 -3.42 1.51
CA TYR A 120 -2.28 -4.39 2.32
C TYR A 120 -3.15 -5.29 1.46
N CYS A 121 -3.37 -6.52 1.94
CA CYS A 121 -4.22 -7.49 1.27
C CYS A 121 -5.69 -7.04 1.23
N ASN A 122 -6.35 -7.23 0.08
CA ASN A 122 -7.76 -6.90 -0.10
C ASN A 122 -8.71 -7.82 0.69
N VAL A 123 -8.26 -9.02 1.06
CA VAL A 123 -9.01 -9.99 1.87
C VAL A 123 -8.66 -9.83 3.35
N HIS A 124 -7.36 -9.82 3.67
CA HIS A 124 -6.83 -9.70 5.03
C HIS A 124 -6.34 -8.26 5.26
N LYS A 125 -7.26 -7.35 5.58
CA LYS A 125 -7.04 -5.88 5.53
C LYS A 125 -5.86 -5.34 6.35
N HIS A 126 -5.37 -6.09 7.33
CA HIS A 126 -4.24 -5.69 8.19
C HIS A 126 -2.94 -6.42 7.85
N GLU A 127 -2.98 -7.38 6.93
CA GLU A 127 -1.81 -8.15 6.53
C GLU A 127 -1.15 -7.54 5.28
N PRO A 128 0.15 -7.27 5.31
CA PRO A 128 0.87 -6.72 4.16
C PRO A 128 1.07 -7.78 3.07
N LEU A 129 1.07 -7.34 1.81
CA LEU A 129 1.44 -8.16 0.66
C LEU A 129 2.97 -8.21 0.55
N VAL A 130 3.57 -9.27 1.09
CA VAL A 130 5.04 -9.45 1.19
C VAL A 130 5.53 -10.74 0.53
N LEU A 131 4.63 -11.51 -0.08
CA LEU A 131 4.94 -12.75 -0.78
C LEU A 131 4.50 -12.64 -2.23
N PHE A 132 5.22 -13.32 -3.11
CA PHE A 132 4.83 -13.52 -4.50
C PHE A 132 4.52 -15.00 -4.72
N CYS A 133 3.29 -15.32 -5.11
CA CYS A 133 2.89 -16.67 -5.45
C CYS A 133 3.19 -16.93 -6.93
N GLU A 134 4.22 -17.72 -7.23
CA GLU A 134 4.63 -18.05 -8.60
C GLU A 134 3.56 -18.82 -9.36
N SER A 135 2.84 -19.72 -8.68
CA SER A 135 1.80 -20.53 -9.31
C SER A 135 0.61 -19.71 -9.80
N CYS A 136 0.38 -18.53 -9.21
CA CYS A 136 -0.73 -17.64 -9.53
C CYS A 136 -0.28 -16.31 -10.14
N ASP A 137 1.02 -16.07 -10.27
CA ASP A 137 1.61 -14.83 -10.77
C ASP A 137 1.04 -13.57 -10.07
N THR A 138 0.90 -13.64 -8.74
CA THR A 138 0.22 -12.59 -7.94
C THR A 138 0.88 -12.37 -6.58
N LEU A 139 0.79 -11.14 -6.08
CA LEU A 139 1.20 -10.80 -4.72
C LEU A 139 0.18 -11.29 -3.70
N THR A 140 0.67 -11.93 -2.64
CA THR A 140 -0.13 -12.50 -1.56
C THR A 140 0.36 -12.02 -0.19
N CYS A 141 -0.53 -12.04 0.80
CA CYS A 141 -0.13 -11.98 2.20
C CYS A 141 0.07 -13.39 2.75
N ARG A 142 0.61 -13.48 3.97
CA ARG A 142 0.84 -14.76 4.66
C ARG A 142 -0.42 -15.61 4.75
N ASP A 143 -1.55 -15.02 5.15
CA ASP A 143 -2.81 -15.74 5.31
C ASP A 143 -3.38 -16.24 3.97
N CYS A 144 -3.20 -15.49 2.88
CA CYS A 144 -3.55 -15.95 1.55
C CYS A 144 -2.73 -17.19 1.16
N GLN A 145 -1.43 -17.19 1.47
CA GLN A 145 -0.52 -18.30 1.15
C GLN A 145 -0.85 -19.58 1.91
N LEU A 146 -1.31 -19.46 3.16
CA LEU A 146 -1.70 -20.60 3.98
C LEU A 146 -3.08 -21.17 3.62
N ASN A 147 -3.95 -20.35 3.04
CA ASN A 147 -5.33 -20.71 2.73
C ASN A 147 -5.53 -20.91 1.22
N ALA A 148 -5.85 -19.84 0.50
CA ALA A 148 -6.26 -19.92 -0.91
C ALA A 148 -5.15 -20.40 -1.85
N HIS A 149 -3.88 -20.16 -1.48
CA HIS A 149 -2.71 -20.58 -2.25
C HIS A 149 -1.93 -21.70 -1.53
N LYS A 150 -2.64 -22.52 -0.75
CA LYS A 150 -2.04 -23.66 -0.06
C LYS A 150 -1.35 -24.57 -1.09
N ASP A 151 -0.12 -24.96 -0.79
CA ASP A 151 0.73 -25.83 -1.62
C ASP A 151 1.19 -25.21 -2.96
N HIS A 152 0.97 -23.91 -3.19
CA HIS A 152 1.56 -23.19 -4.32
C HIS A 152 3.00 -22.78 -4.03
N GLN A 153 3.82 -22.71 -5.09
CA GLN A 153 5.18 -22.16 -4.99
C GLN A 153 5.11 -20.66 -4.73
N TYR A 154 5.99 -20.18 -3.86
CA TYR A 154 6.07 -18.77 -3.50
C TYR A 154 7.51 -18.33 -3.22
N GLN A 155 7.74 -17.04 -3.34
CA GLN A 155 8.97 -16.37 -2.95
C GLN A 155 8.66 -15.16 -2.04
N PHE A 156 9.66 -14.76 -1.26
CA PHE A 156 9.64 -13.47 -0.58
C PHE A 156 9.81 -12.35 -1.60
N LEU A 157 9.13 -11.22 -1.37
CA LEU A 157 9.11 -10.12 -2.33
C LEU A 157 10.51 -9.56 -2.62
N GLU A 158 11.37 -9.52 -1.61
CA GLU A 158 12.74 -9.00 -1.71
C GLU A 158 13.63 -9.83 -2.63
N ASP A 159 13.34 -11.13 -2.75
CA ASP A 159 14.07 -12.03 -3.65
C ASP A 159 13.43 -12.09 -5.04
N ALA A 160 12.11 -11.99 -5.13
CA ALA A 160 11.38 -12.03 -6.41
C ALA A 160 11.59 -10.78 -7.29
N VAL A 161 11.94 -9.64 -6.68
CA VAL A 161 12.14 -8.35 -7.36
C VAL A 161 13.61 -8.14 -7.79
N ARG A 162 14.51 -9.06 -7.44
CA ARG A 162 15.94 -8.97 -7.74
C ARG A 162 16.27 -9.20 -9.23
#